data_AF-A0A183FIQ3-F1
#
_entry.id   AF-A0A183FIQ3-F1
#
_cell.length_a   1.000
_cell.length_b   1.000
_cell.length_c   1.000
_cell.angle_alpha   90.00
_cell.angle_beta   90.00
_cell.angle_gamma   90.00
#
_symmetry.space_group_name_H-M   'P 1'
#
loop_
_entity.id
_entity.type
_entity.pdbx_description
1 polymer ?
#
loop_
_entity_poly.entity_id
_entity_poly.type
_entity_poly.pdbx_seq_one_letter_code
_entity_poly.pdbx_strand_id
1 'polypeptide(L)'
;MDIEKFFGMNDESGHLLKDRKNAMKRWRDYFEEISTMEFPHPAIPSVGSVHGPVHKITVEETEVALKKMKPCKATGPDDLAADVWKSKLWYLLSGWPNSSAR
;
A
#
# COMPACT_ATOMS: atom_id res chain seq x y z
N MET A 1 10.44 31.54 -2.63
CA MET A 1 10.11 31.29 -1.20
C MET A 1 10.71 29.95 -0.85
N ASP A 2 11.84 29.95 -0.15
CA ASP A 2 12.31 28.73 0.50
C ASP A 2 11.34 28.45 1.65
N ILE A 3 10.56 27.38 1.53
CA ILE A 3 9.83 26.85 2.66
C ILE A 3 10.91 26.19 3.52
N GLU A 4 11.47 26.93 4.48
CA GLU A 4 12.22 26.32 5.57
C GLU A 4 11.33 25.24 6.18
N LYS A 5 11.64 23.99 5.87
CA LYS A 5 10.92 22.82 6.37
C LYS A 5 11.26 22.68 7.84
N PHE A 6 10.55 23.42 8.69
CA PHE A 6 10.70 23.32 10.13
C PHE A 6 10.37 21.88 10.56
N PHE A 7 11.34 21.22 11.19
CA PHE A 7 11.11 19.97 11.90
C PHE A 7 10.39 20.33 13.20
N GLY A 8 9.07 20.49 13.13
CA GLY A 8 8.22 20.87 14.27
C GLY A 8 8.04 19.73 15.25
N MET A 9 9.10 19.34 15.96
CA MET A 9 9.07 18.28 16.96
C MET A 9 9.32 18.83 18.35
N ASN A 10 8.50 18.46 19.32
CA ASN A 10 8.75 18.80 20.72
C ASN A 10 9.64 17.73 21.38
N ASP A 11 10.44 18.16 22.34
CA ASP A 11 11.08 17.25 23.28
C ASP A 11 10.05 16.65 24.26
N GLU A 12 10.51 15.78 25.15
CA GLU A 12 9.68 15.11 26.16
C GLU A 12 8.98 16.09 27.11
N SER A 13 9.59 17.26 27.33
CA SER A 13 9.03 18.33 28.17
C SER A 13 8.09 19.28 27.41
N GLY A 14 7.86 19.03 26.12
CA GLY A 14 6.98 19.84 25.28
C GLY A 14 7.63 21.07 24.64
N HIS A 15 8.95 21.24 24.74
CA HIS A 15 9.65 22.36 24.10
C HIS A 15 10.02 22.04 22.66
N LEU A 16 9.86 23.02 21.76
CA LEU A 16 10.13 22.86 20.34
C LEU A 16 11.63 22.68 20.05
N LEU A 17 11.99 21.54 19.47
CA LEU A 17 13.31 21.26 18.92
C LEU A 17 13.44 21.92 17.55
N LYS A 18 14.36 22.87 17.43
CA LYS A 18 14.68 23.54 16.15
C LYS A 18 15.89 22.92 15.45
N ASP A 19 16.75 22.22 16.19
CA ASP A 19 17.89 21.52 15.62
C ASP A 19 17.46 20.21 14.93
N ARG A 20 17.86 20.05 13.67
CA ARG A 20 17.47 18.90 12.84
C ARG A 20 17.99 17.58 13.38
N LYS A 21 19.21 17.53 13.94
CA LYS A 21 19.78 16.27 14.46
C LYS A 21 19.00 15.82 15.70
N ASN A 22 18.68 16.76 16.58
CA ASN A 22 17.89 16.51 17.79
C ASN A 22 16.46 16.13 17.45
N ALA A 23 15.82 16.79 16.48
CA ALA A 23 14.49 16.42 16.01
C ALA A 23 14.48 14.99 15.41
N MET A 24 15.45 14.66 14.55
CA MET A 24 15.57 13.31 13.97
C MET A 24 15.86 12.23 15.01
N LYS A 25 16.65 12.55 16.05
CA LYS A 25 16.89 11.64 17.17
C LYS A 25 15.58 11.40 17.93
N ARG A 26 14.90 12.47 18.34
CA ARG A 26 13.62 12.40 19.05
C ARG A 26 12.56 11.64 18.25
N TRP A 27 12.55 11.79 16.93
CA TRP A 27 11.68 11.02 16.03
C TRP A 27 11.94 9.52 16.10
N ARG A 28 13.22 9.10 16.06
CA ARG A 28 13.59 7.69 16.19
C ARG A 28 13.20 7.15 17.56
N ASP A 29 13.56 7.87 18.62
CA ASP A 29 13.31 7.45 20.00
C ASP A 29 11.79 7.29 20.23
N TYR A 30 10.98 8.26 19.77
CA TYR A 30 9.51 8.18 19.83
C TYR A 30 8.95 7.03 18.99
N PHE A 31 9.46 6.82 17.78
CA PHE A 31 9.01 5.72 16.91
C PHE A 31 9.31 4.35 17.52
N GLU A 32 10.49 4.18 18.12
CA GLU A 32 10.88 2.94 18.81
C GLU A 32 9.98 2.66 20.01
N GLU A 33 9.67 3.70 20.81
CA GLU A 33 8.75 3.59 21.94
C GLU A 33 7.34 3.13 21.51
N ILE A 34 6.76 3.76 20.49
CA ILE A 34 5.39 3.40 20.04
C ILE A 34 5.33 2.08 19.26
N SER A 35 6.42 1.67 18.60
CA SER A 35 6.44 0.46 17.77
C SER A 35 6.73 -0.82 18.56
N THR A 36 7.30 -0.68 19.76
CA THR A 36 7.52 -1.78 20.70
C THR A 36 6.38 -1.96 21.70
N MET A 37 5.54 -0.95 21.87
CA MET A 37 4.37 -1.02 22.72
C MET A 37 3.29 -1.94 22.12
N GLU A 38 3.10 -3.11 22.71
CA GLU A 38 1.94 -3.94 22.43
C GLU A 38 0.70 -3.27 23.02
N PHE A 39 -0.21 -2.80 22.15
CA PHE A 39 -1.49 -2.27 22.60
C PHE A 39 -2.36 -3.41 23.13
N PRO A 40 -3.15 -3.19 24.21
CA PRO A 40 -4.14 -4.17 24.65
C PRO A 40 -5.09 -4.48 23.49
N HIS A 41 -4.98 -5.68 22.95
CA HIS A 41 -5.89 -6.15 21.92
C HIS A 41 -6.57 -7.43 22.42
N PRO A 42 -7.86 -7.64 22.09
CA PRO A 42 -8.51 -8.89 22.43
C PRO A 42 -7.74 -10.05 21.79
N ALA A 43 -7.79 -11.22 22.44
CA ALA A 43 -7.29 -12.44 21.83
C ALA A 43 -7.99 -12.63 20.48
N ILE A 44 -7.20 -12.81 19.43
CA ILE A 44 -7.75 -13.16 18.11
C ILE A 44 -8.42 -14.52 18.28
N PRO A 45 -9.74 -14.64 18.01
CA PRO A 45 -10.40 -15.93 18.08
C PRO A 45 -9.69 -16.92 17.17
N SER A 46 -9.36 -18.09 17.71
CA SER A 46 -8.90 -19.21 16.88
C SER A 46 -10.09 -19.68 16.06
N VAL A 47 -10.20 -19.19 14.83
CA VAL A 47 -11.19 -19.66 13.86
C VAL A 47 -10.61 -20.90 13.19
N GLY A 48 -11.39 -21.97 13.10
CA GLY A 48 -10.99 -23.16 12.34
C GLY A 48 -10.65 -22.78 10.90
N SER A 49 -9.68 -23.48 10.30
CA SER A 49 -9.37 -23.32 8.89
C SER A 49 -10.66 -23.47 8.07
N VAL A 50 -10.96 -22.46 7.24
CA VAL A 50 -12.06 -22.56 6.28
C VAL A 50 -11.64 -23.55 5.20
N HIS A 51 -11.91 -24.83 5.45
CA HIS A 51 -11.70 -25.88 4.48
C HIS A 51 -12.87 -25.91 3.49
N GLY A 52 -12.58 -25.58 2.23
CA GLY A 52 -13.53 -25.66 1.13
C GLY A 52 -12.82 -25.54 -0.21
N PRO A 53 -13.46 -25.98 -1.31
CA PRO A 53 -12.94 -25.74 -2.65
C PRO A 53 -12.80 -24.24 -2.90
N VAL A 54 -11.60 -23.78 -3.25
CA VAL A 54 -11.40 -22.42 -3.75
C VAL A 54 -11.93 -22.38 -5.18
N HIS A 55 -12.94 -21.55 -5.43
CA HIS A 55 -13.44 -21.36 -6.78
C HIS A 55 -12.34 -20.78 -7.67
N LYS A 56 -12.25 -21.28 -8.91
CA LYS A 56 -11.35 -20.69 -9.90
C LYS A 56 -11.88 -19.32 -10.29
N ILE A 57 -11.00 -18.34 -10.31
CA ILE A 57 -11.30 -17.00 -10.82
C ILE A 57 -11.65 -17.13 -12.30
N THR A 58 -12.83 -16.62 -12.71
CA THR A 58 -13.24 -16.62 -14.11
C THR A 58 -12.77 -15.36 -14.83
N VAL A 59 -12.75 -15.39 -16.16
CA VAL A 59 -12.39 -14.21 -16.96
C VAL A 59 -13.36 -13.08 -16.68
N GLU A 60 -14.67 -13.35 -16.67
CA GLU A 60 -15.71 -12.36 -16.41
C GLU A 60 -15.54 -11.68 -15.03
N GLU A 61 -15.16 -12.44 -14.00
CA GLU A 61 -14.87 -11.90 -12.67
C GLU A 61 -13.70 -10.90 -12.73
N THR A 62 -12.61 -11.28 -13.41
CA THR A 62 -11.46 -10.37 -13.59
C THR A 62 -11.85 -9.12 -14.37
N GLU A 63 -12.65 -9.22 -15.42
CA GLU A 63 -13.09 -8.06 -16.19
C GLU A 63 -13.94 -7.09 -15.35
N VAL A 64 -14.88 -7.62 -14.57
CA VAL A 64 -15.74 -6.81 -13.70
C VAL A 64 -14.92 -6.13 -12.61
N ALA A 65 -13.95 -6.84 -12.02
CA ALA A 65 -13.05 -6.29 -11.02
C ALA A 65 -12.18 -5.16 -11.61
N LEU A 66 -11.55 -5.40 -12.78
CA LEU A 66 -10.72 -4.42 -13.47
C LEU A 66 -11.52 -3.17 -13.87
N LYS A 67 -12.77 -3.31 -14.35
CA LYS A 67 -13.66 -2.19 -14.67
C LYS A 67 -13.96 -1.30 -13.46
N LYS A 68 -14.02 -1.87 -12.25
CA LYS A 68 -14.27 -1.12 -11.00
C LYS A 68 -13.04 -0.40 -10.44
N MET A 69 -11.83 -0.74 -10.88
CA MET A 69 -10.61 -0.07 -10.39
C MET A 69 -10.61 1.41 -10.76
N LYS A 70 -10.20 2.28 -9.83
CA LYS A 70 -10.05 3.72 -10.10
C LYS A 70 -8.64 4.02 -10.64
N PRO A 71 -8.51 4.81 -11.72
CA PRO A 71 -7.19 5.22 -12.21
C PRO A 71 -6.51 6.14 -11.19
N CYS A 72 -5.19 6.30 -11.33
CA CYS A 72 -4.37 7.22 -10.51
C CYS A 72 -4.39 6.95 -8.99
N LYS A 73 -4.63 5.70 -8.57
CA LYS A 73 -4.42 5.27 -7.17
C LYS A 73 -2.96 4.92 -6.92
N ALA A 74 -2.56 4.98 -5.64
CA ALA A 74 -1.23 4.58 -5.22
C ALA A 74 -0.95 3.13 -5.63
N THR A 75 0.27 2.90 -6.08
CA THR A 75 0.73 1.61 -6.55
C THR A 75 0.82 0.61 -5.40
N GLY A 76 0.45 -0.65 -5.68
CA GLY A 76 0.56 -1.72 -4.69
C GLY A 76 2.02 -2.15 -4.46
N PRO A 77 2.26 -3.15 -3.62
CA PRO A 77 3.59 -3.75 -3.42
C PRO A 77 4.22 -4.32 -4.71
N ASP A 78 3.40 -4.52 -5.74
CA ASP A 78 3.81 -4.95 -7.08
C ASP A 78 4.35 -3.80 -7.94
N ASP A 79 4.26 -2.55 -7.49
CA ASP A 79 4.62 -1.33 -8.22
C ASP A 79 3.97 -1.22 -9.62
N LEU A 80 2.81 -1.86 -9.81
CA LEU A 80 1.99 -1.75 -11.03
C LEU A 80 0.74 -0.89 -10.83
N ALA A 81 0.61 0.17 -11.63
CA ALA A 81 -0.54 1.07 -11.58
C ALA A 81 -1.81 0.39 -12.14
N ALA A 82 -2.99 0.86 -11.70
CA ALA A 82 -4.28 0.36 -12.19
C ALA A 82 -4.41 0.43 -13.73
N ASP A 83 -3.78 1.42 -14.36
CA ASP A 83 -3.82 1.61 -15.81
C ASP A 83 -3.04 0.52 -16.57
N VAL A 84 -2.00 -0.07 -15.97
CA VAL A 84 -1.26 -1.21 -16.53
C VAL A 84 -2.16 -2.45 -16.60
N TRP A 85 -2.95 -2.69 -15.56
CA TRP A 85 -3.87 -3.82 -15.53
C TRP A 85 -5.06 -3.63 -16.47
N LYS A 86 -5.55 -2.39 -16.61
CA LYS A 86 -6.62 -2.06 -17.56
C LYS A 86 -6.15 -2.08 -19.02
N SER A 87 -4.91 -1.69 -19.32
CA SER A 87 -4.36 -1.79 -20.68
C SER A 87 -4.29 -3.24 -21.15
N LYS A 88 -3.92 -4.17 -20.26
CA LYS A 88 -3.89 -5.61 -20.55
C LYS A 88 -5.26 -6.20 -20.85
N LEU A 89 -6.32 -5.71 -20.21
CA LEU A 89 -7.70 -6.07 -20.55
C LEU A 89 -8.04 -5.72 -22.00
N TRP A 90 -7.62 -4.54 -22.49
CA TRP A 90 -7.83 -4.18 -23.89
C TRP A 90 -7.15 -5.15 -24.85
N TYR A 91 -5.92 -5.59 -24.56
CA TYR A 91 -5.21 -6.57 -25.38
C TYR A 91 -5.86 -7.97 -25.36
N LEU A 92 -6.44 -8.39 -24.23
CA LEU A 92 -7.17 -9.65 -24.11
C LEU A 92 -8.50 -9.61 -24.88
N LEU A 93 -9.18 -8.46 -24.89
CA LEU A 93 -10.44 -8.24 -25.61
C LEU A 93 -10.24 -7.99 -27.11
N SER A 94 -9.13 -7.38 -27.52
CA SER A 94 -8.87 -7.02 -28.92
C SER A 94 -8.26 -8.16 -29.75
N GLY A 95 -7.85 -9.26 -29.12
CA GLY A 95 -7.17 -10.39 -29.77
C GLY A 95 -5.81 -9.99 -30.34
N TRP A 96 -4.72 -10.51 -29.78
CA TRP A 96 -3.40 -10.35 -30.39
C TRP A 96 -3.43 -10.96 -31.82
N PRO A 97 -3.10 -10.23 -32.89
CA PRO A 97 -2.86 -10.87 -34.18
C PRO A 97 -1.58 -11.67 -34.02
N ASN A 98 -1.68 -13.00 -33.97
CA ASN A 98 -0.52 -13.89 -33.96
C ASN A 98 0.45 -13.46 -35.08
N SER A 99 1.50 -12.75 -34.73
CA SER A 99 2.65 -12.55 -35.60
C SER A 99 3.50 -13.81 -35.54
N SER A 100 2.95 -14.89 -36.09
CA SER A 100 3.72 -16.03 -36.58
C SER A 100 3.77 -15.89 -38.08
N ALA A 101 4.75 -15.16 -38.59
CA ALA A 101 5.18 -15.23 -39.98
C ALA A 101 6.67 -14.86 -40.09
N ARG A 102 7.48 -15.93 -40.10
CA ARG A 102 8.93 -16.05 -40.37
C ARG A 102 9.91 -15.49 -39.36
#